data_AF-A0A969N5R2-F1
#
_entry.id   AF-A0A969N5R2-F1
#
_cell.length_a   1.000
_cell.length_b   1.000
_cell.length_c   1.000
_cell.angle_alpha   90.00
_cell.angle_beta   90.00
_cell.angle_gamma   90.00
#
_symmetry.space_group_name_H-M   'P 1'
#
loop_
_entity.id
_entity.type
_entity.pdbx_description
1 polymer ?
#
loop_
_entity_poly.entity_id
_entity_poly.type
_entity_poly.pdbx_seq_one_letter_code
_entity_poly.pdbx_strand_id
1 'polypeptide(L)'
;MLAHPFPAARSLTPWIPALMGAMMAIGIPAAHPSLLPRQPEAASRMDVTEISQEWADDQAYTQVIQQVQTMTSDPTAVNLASSWGLSIVDLTWEDTGRDKGSAYGPNISDMTIQVHQQHPFSAERAFHLMPVIRHPNFADITSDIPLDSFYVPVGNQSGDPLESVSLRELLGHLRHYMSEPDSWTGQEGSLLAGRDSHVLVSAQAAFLPIAPGGEATFNPVLFNYQSRPGDPAVLTILATRQGTSITIIDNQRDAVQSGWANGQRLFFNNNGERASLT
;
A
#
# COMPACT_ATOMS: atom_id res chain seq x y z
N MET A 1 42.54 -4.81 -20.11
CA MET A 1 42.89 -3.88 -21.20
C MET A 1 41.62 -3.15 -21.58
N LEU A 2 41.64 -1.83 -21.48
CA LEU A 2 40.61 -0.84 -21.88
C LEU A 2 39.34 -0.74 -21.01
N ALA A 3 39.51 0.04 -19.95
CA ALA A 3 38.47 0.91 -19.40
C ALA A 3 38.21 2.07 -20.38
N HIS A 4 36.95 2.46 -20.54
CA HIS A 4 36.55 3.75 -21.12
C HIS A 4 35.34 4.33 -20.37
N PRO A 5 35.20 5.67 -20.34
CA PRO A 5 34.74 6.39 -19.16
C PRO A 5 33.36 7.03 -19.30
N PHE A 6 32.78 7.36 -18.13
CA PHE A 6 31.65 8.26 -17.94
C PHE A 6 31.90 9.66 -18.51
N PRO A 7 30.90 10.33 -19.10
CA PRO A 7 30.88 11.78 -19.24
C PRO A 7 30.15 12.46 -18.07
N ALA A 8 30.68 13.63 -17.75
CA ALA A 8 30.45 14.45 -16.58
C ALA A 8 29.08 15.14 -16.51
N ALA A 9 28.65 15.36 -15.27
CA ALA A 9 27.57 16.26 -14.88
C ALA A 9 27.87 17.71 -15.30
N ARG A 10 26.86 18.40 -15.85
CA ARG A 10 26.86 19.86 -16.00
C ARG A 10 25.92 20.46 -14.96
N SER A 11 26.51 21.26 -14.08
CA SER A 11 25.83 22.14 -13.15
C SER A 11 25.22 23.33 -13.90
N LEU A 12 23.96 23.64 -13.60
CA LEU A 12 23.31 24.90 -13.98
C LEU A 12 23.02 25.66 -12.69
N THR A 13 23.78 26.73 -12.47
CA THR A 13 23.53 27.77 -11.48
C THR A 13 22.40 28.68 -11.97
N PRO A 14 21.46 29.10 -11.10
CA PRO A 14 20.42 30.05 -11.46
C PRO A 14 20.92 31.51 -11.35
N TRP A 15 20.53 32.32 -12.32
CA TRP A 15 20.65 33.79 -12.32
C TRP A 15 19.46 34.41 -11.58
N ILE A 16 19.75 35.30 -10.63
CA ILE A 16 18.80 36.25 -10.04
C ILE A 16 19.36 37.66 -10.28
N PRO A 17 18.63 38.58 -10.93
CA PRO A 17 18.88 40.00 -10.78
C PRO A 17 17.95 40.61 -9.73
N ALA A 18 18.58 41.28 -8.78
CA ALA A 18 17.99 42.22 -7.86
C ALA A 18 17.40 43.44 -8.59
N LEU A 19 16.35 44.03 -8.02
CA LEU A 19 15.98 45.41 -8.33
C LEU A 19 15.59 46.17 -7.05
N MET A 20 16.44 47.16 -6.75
CA MET A 20 16.29 48.19 -5.74
C MET A 20 15.12 49.13 -6.08
N GLY A 21 14.41 49.55 -5.03
CA GLY A 21 14.36 50.96 -4.65
C GLY A 21 13.17 51.80 -5.13
N ALA A 22 12.33 52.20 -4.18
CA ALA A 22 11.83 53.58 -4.08
C ALA A 22 11.37 53.88 -2.64
N MET A 23 12.09 54.77 -1.96
CA MET A 23 11.64 55.49 -0.76
C MET A 23 11.06 56.85 -1.18
N MET A 24 9.96 57.25 -0.55
CA MET A 24 9.55 58.62 -0.13
C MET A 24 8.06 58.55 0.27
N ALA A 25 7.49 59.25 1.25
CA ALA A 25 7.93 59.98 2.42
C ALA A 25 6.64 60.34 3.21
N ILE A 26 6.68 60.14 4.53
CA ILE A 26 6.11 60.99 5.61
C ILE A 26 4.59 61.32 5.59
N GLY A 27 3.89 60.78 6.60
CA GLY A 27 2.62 61.29 7.12
C GLY A 27 2.20 60.57 8.41
N ILE A 28 2.49 61.16 9.57
CA ILE A 28 2.02 60.82 10.93
C ILE A 28 1.18 62.05 11.37
N PRO A 29 0.04 61.97 12.12
CA PRO A 29 -0.19 61.09 13.28
C PRO A 29 -1.58 60.46 13.44
N ALA A 30 -1.65 59.37 14.22
CA ALA A 30 -2.31 59.33 15.54
C ALA A 30 -2.82 57.92 15.90
N ALA A 31 -2.79 57.64 17.21
CA ALA A 31 -3.34 56.48 17.92
C ALA A 31 -2.52 55.17 17.88
N HIS A 32 -1.66 55.03 18.89
CA HIS A 32 -1.18 53.75 19.41
C HIS A 32 -2.34 52.88 19.90
N PRO A 33 -2.49 51.63 19.44
CA PRO A 33 -2.89 50.53 20.29
C PRO A 33 -1.64 49.86 20.86
N SER A 34 -1.66 49.63 22.16
CA SER A 34 -0.63 48.98 22.96
C SER A 34 -0.04 47.75 22.28
N LEU A 35 1.28 47.75 22.10
CA LEU A 35 2.09 46.55 21.91
C LEU A 35 2.07 45.76 23.23
N LEU A 36 1.01 44.98 23.44
CA LEU A 36 1.10 43.82 24.33
C LEU A 36 1.88 42.74 23.55
N PRO A 37 2.90 42.10 24.13
CA PRO A 37 3.50 40.94 23.51
C PRO A 37 2.40 39.90 23.28
N ARG A 38 2.23 39.42 22.04
CA ARG A 38 1.43 38.22 21.77
C ARG A 38 1.98 37.13 22.68
N GLN A 39 1.15 36.65 23.60
CA GLN A 39 1.45 35.43 24.32
C GLN A 39 1.78 34.35 23.28
N PRO A 40 2.84 33.55 23.50
CA PRO A 40 3.03 32.37 22.68
C PRO A 40 1.74 31.54 22.78
N GLU A 41 1.16 31.22 21.63
CA GLU A 41 0.11 30.21 21.52
C GLU A 41 0.54 29.01 22.37
N ALA A 42 -0.27 28.69 23.37
CA ALA A 42 0.00 27.60 24.28
C ALA A 42 0.15 26.32 23.45
N ALA A 43 1.39 25.84 23.31
CA ALA A 43 1.62 24.44 22.98
C ALA A 43 0.81 23.64 24.00
N SER A 44 -0.18 22.88 23.52
CA SER A 44 -1.06 22.05 24.33
C SER A 44 -0.19 21.20 25.26
N ARG A 45 -0.21 21.51 26.56
CA ARG A 45 0.39 20.67 27.59
C ARG A 45 -0.56 19.49 27.77
N MET A 46 -0.28 18.37 27.12
CA MET A 46 -0.94 17.11 27.43
C MET A 46 -0.78 16.81 28.92
N ASP A 47 -1.87 16.36 29.56
CA ASP A 47 -1.84 16.00 30.96
C ASP A 47 -1.01 14.72 31.18
N VAL A 48 -0.35 14.59 32.33
CA VAL A 48 0.44 13.40 32.68
C VAL A 48 -0.42 12.13 32.64
N THR A 49 -1.71 12.28 32.96
CA THR A 49 -2.70 11.20 32.88
C THR A 49 -2.93 10.74 31.43
N GLU A 50 -3.05 11.68 30.49
CA GLU A 50 -3.24 11.38 29.06
C GLU A 50 -2.01 10.69 28.47
N ILE A 51 -0.81 11.20 28.77
CA ILE A 51 0.47 10.58 28.37
C ILE A 51 0.57 9.14 28.90
N SER A 52 0.15 8.90 30.14
CA SER A 52 0.20 7.57 30.75
C SER A 52 -0.77 6.60 30.07
N GLN A 53 -1.96 7.06 29.69
CA GLN A 53 -2.96 6.25 29.01
C GLN A 53 -2.52 5.92 27.57
N GLU A 54 -2.05 6.91 26.82
CA GLU A 54 -1.60 6.73 25.43
C GLU A 54 -0.43 5.74 25.34
N TRP A 55 0.50 5.82 26.31
CA TRP A 55 1.57 4.83 26.43
C TRP A 55 1.05 3.42 26.74
N ALA A 56 0.08 3.30 27.65
CA ALA A 56 -0.51 2.00 27.98
C ALA A 56 -1.24 1.38 26.78
N ASP A 57 -1.96 2.19 26.00
CA ASP A 57 -2.67 1.75 24.81
C ASP A 57 -1.71 1.28 23.69
N ASP A 58 -0.61 2.01 23.46
CA ASP A 58 0.44 1.58 22.52
C ASP A 58 1.12 0.27 22.96
N GLN A 59 1.41 0.12 24.26
CA GLN A 59 1.97 -1.14 24.78
C GLN A 59 1.00 -2.31 24.63
N ALA A 60 -0.29 -2.10 24.89
CA ALA A 60 -1.31 -3.12 24.68
C ALA A 60 -1.42 -3.50 23.20
N TYR A 61 -1.41 -2.51 22.30
CA TYR A 61 -1.46 -2.76 20.86
C TYR A 61 -0.20 -3.50 20.35
N THR A 62 0.98 -3.11 20.85
CA THR A 62 2.24 -3.82 20.57
C THR A 62 2.14 -5.30 20.93
N GLN A 63 1.58 -5.62 22.11
CA GLN A 63 1.42 -7.00 22.55
C GLN A 63 0.47 -7.78 21.64
N VAL A 64 -0.64 -7.18 21.21
CA VAL A 64 -1.59 -7.80 20.27
C VAL A 64 -0.92 -8.07 18.92
N ILE A 65 -0.17 -7.11 18.38
CA ILE A 65 0.61 -7.29 17.14
C ILE A 65 1.56 -8.50 17.28
N GLN A 66 2.33 -8.57 18.37
CA GLN A 66 3.28 -9.66 18.61
C GLN A 66 2.60 -11.02 18.77
N GLN A 67 1.47 -11.07 19.47
CA GLN A 67 0.67 -12.29 19.60
C GLN A 67 0.16 -12.76 18.23
N VAL A 68 -0.34 -11.84 17.41
CA VAL A 68 -0.81 -12.16 16.06
C VAL A 68 0.35 -12.66 15.19
N GLN A 69 1.50 -11.97 15.17
CA GLN A 69 2.67 -12.38 14.38
C GLN A 69 3.18 -13.79 14.74
N THR A 70 3.07 -14.18 16.01
CA THR A 70 3.57 -15.49 16.48
C THR A 70 2.61 -16.64 16.26
N MET A 71 1.38 -16.38 15.76
CA MET A 71 0.36 -17.41 15.53
C MET A 71 0.80 -18.55 14.61
N THR A 72 1.74 -18.32 13.70
CA THR A 72 2.30 -19.36 12.80
C THR A 72 3.10 -20.43 13.54
N SER A 73 3.54 -20.13 14.77
CA SER A 73 4.30 -21.03 15.65
C SER A 73 3.60 -21.33 16.98
N ASP A 74 2.48 -20.65 17.28
CA ASP A 74 1.71 -20.88 18.50
C ASP A 74 0.93 -22.21 18.39
N PRO A 75 1.17 -23.19 19.28
CA PRO A 75 0.52 -24.50 19.18
C PRO A 75 -1.00 -24.44 19.31
N THR A 76 -1.55 -23.48 20.07
CA THR A 76 -2.99 -23.34 20.27
C THR A 76 -3.65 -22.84 18.98
N ALA A 77 -3.10 -21.79 18.38
CA ALA A 77 -3.57 -21.22 17.13
C ALA A 77 -3.46 -22.23 15.97
N VAL A 78 -2.30 -22.88 15.83
CA VAL A 78 -2.05 -23.89 14.80
C VAL A 78 -3.01 -25.08 14.94
N ASN A 79 -3.20 -25.60 16.16
CA ASN A 79 -4.11 -26.72 16.39
C ASN A 79 -5.58 -26.33 16.11
N LEU A 80 -5.99 -25.13 16.50
CA LEU A 80 -7.34 -24.63 16.21
C LEU A 80 -7.56 -24.53 14.69
N ALA A 81 -6.67 -23.87 13.95
CA ALA A 81 -6.79 -23.77 12.50
C ALA A 81 -6.82 -25.17 11.84
N SER A 82 -5.94 -26.07 12.29
CA SER A 82 -5.88 -27.45 11.78
C SER A 82 -7.16 -28.23 12.02
N SER A 83 -7.85 -28.00 13.15
CA SER A 83 -9.14 -28.64 13.45
C SER A 83 -10.25 -28.27 12.46
N TRP A 84 -10.10 -27.15 11.74
CA TRP A 84 -10.97 -26.69 10.66
C TRP A 84 -10.42 -27.01 9.26
N GLY A 85 -9.32 -27.77 9.15
CA GLY A 85 -8.67 -28.06 7.88
C GLY A 85 -7.99 -26.84 7.25
N LEU A 86 -7.60 -25.86 8.08
CA LEU A 86 -6.91 -24.64 7.68
C LEU A 86 -5.46 -24.64 8.20
N SER A 87 -4.65 -23.73 7.68
CA SER A 87 -3.27 -23.48 8.06
C SER A 87 -3.06 -21.99 8.31
N ILE A 88 -2.13 -21.67 9.20
CA ILE A 88 -1.67 -20.30 9.46
C ILE A 88 -0.25 -20.19 8.87
N VAL A 89 -0.04 -19.23 7.98
CA VAL A 89 1.24 -19.03 7.27
C VAL A 89 1.65 -17.56 7.31
N ASP A 90 2.94 -17.26 7.22
CA ASP A 90 3.44 -15.87 7.23
C ASP A 90 3.08 -15.13 5.94
N LEU A 91 3.13 -15.84 4.81
CA LEU A 91 2.82 -15.34 3.49
C LEU A 91 1.91 -16.34 2.77
N THR A 92 0.94 -15.85 2.03
CA THR A 92 0.24 -16.66 1.03
C THR A 92 1.00 -16.66 -0.27
N TRP A 93 0.66 -17.59 -1.15
CA TRP A 93 1.02 -17.50 -2.56
C TRP A 93 -0.22 -17.44 -3.45
N GLU A 94 -0.05 -16.88 -4.64
CA GLU A 94 -0.88 -17.07 -5.81
C GLU A 94 0.00 -17.65 -6.92
N ASP A 95 -0.43 -18.78 -7.46
CA ASP A 95 0.36 -19.61 -8.39
C ASP A 95 -0.43 -19.85 -9.67
N THR A 96 0.03 -19.22 -10.75
CA THR A 96 -0.61 -19.35 -12.06
C THR A 96 0.30 -20.00 -13.12
N GLY A 97 1.47 -20.52 -12.72
CA GLY A 97 2.47 -20.98 -13.69
C GLY A 97 3.52 -21.97 -13.19
N ARG A 98 3.34 -22.58 -12.02
CA ARG A 98 4.26 -23.58 -11.45
C ARG A 98 4.60 -24.76 -12.36
N ASP A 99 5.85 -25.22 -12.23
CA ASP A 99 6.27 -26.51 -12.76
C ASP A 99 5.59 -27.65 -12.00
N LYS A 100 5.05 -28.65 -12.72
CA LYS A 100 4.30 -29.77 -12.12
C LYS A 100 5.08 -30.44 -10.98
N GLY A 101 4.53 -30.38 -9.76
CA GLY A 101 5.10 -30.99 -8.56
C GLY A 101 6.25 -30.19 -7.91
N SER A 102 6.49 -28.96 -8.34
CA SER A 102 7.50 -28.05 -7.79
C SER A 102 6.86 -27.00 -6.88
N ALA A 103 7.63 -26.29 -6.07
CA ALA A 103 7.21 -25.02 -5.46
C ALA A 103 7.64 -23.81 -6.30
N TYR A 104 8.35 -24.05 -7.41
CA TYR A 104 8.89 -23.04 -8.31
C TYR A 104 8.13 -23.02 -9.65
N GLY A 105 8.15 -21.87 -10.29
CA GLY A 105 7.73 -21.67 -11.67
C GLY A 105 7.55 -20.20 -11.99
N PRO A 106 7.21 -19.87 -13.24
CA PRO A 106 6.82 -18.52 -13.62
C PRO A 106 5.51 -18.10 -12.94
N ASN A 107 5.38 -16.80 -12.71
CA ASN A 107 4.20 -16.10 -12.23
C ASN A 107 3.67 -16.56 -10.87
N ILE A 108 4.58 -16.60 -9.89
CA ILE A 108 4.26 -16.82 -8.47
C ILE A 108 4.41 -15.49 -7.74
N SER A 109 3.35 -15.10 -7.02
CA SER A 109 3.37 -13.93 -6.15
C SER A 109 2.94 -14.32 -4.75
N ASP A 110 3.73 -13.94 -3.76
CA ASP A 110 3.35 -14.09 -2.36
C ASP A 110 2.65 -12.83 -1.85
N MET A 111 1.74 -12.96 -0.90
CA MET A 111 0.94 -11.84 -0.40
C MET A 111 0.66 -11.92 1.11
N THR A 112 0.61 -10.75 1.74
CA THR A 112 -0.01 -10.58 3.07
C THR A 112 -0.41 -9.10 3.27
N ILE A 113 -0.84 -8.72 4.48
CA ILE A 113 -0.97 -7.33 4.89
C ILE A 113 0.18 -6.90 5.82
N GLN A 114 0.52 -5.63 5.75
CA GLN A 114 1.44 -4.94 6.63
C GLN A 114 0.67 -3.93 7.46
N VAL A 115 0.67 -4.11 8.77
CA VAL A 115 0.06 -3.20 9.75
C VAL A 115 1.07 -2.12 10.11
N HIS A 116 0.58 -0.88 10.21
CA HIS A 116 1.36 0.26 10.66
C HIS A 116 1.13 0.46 12.16
N GLN A 117 2.22 0.70 12.89
CA GLN A 117 2.18 1.09 14.29
C GLN A 117 2.92 2.42 14.44
N GLN A 118 2.19 3.46 14.84
CA GLN A 118 2.74 4.77 15.12
C GLN A 118 3.17 4.83 16.59
N HIS A 119 4.41 5.24 16.86
CA HIS A 119 4.82 5.52 18.23
C HIS A 119 4.08 6.78 18.74
N PRO A 120 3.52 6.77 19.96
CA PRO A 120 2.62 7.85 20.42
C PRO A 120 3.33 9.21 20.56
N PHE A 121 4.61 9.21 20.94
CA PHE A 121 5.37 10.45 21.21
C PHE A 121 6.44 10.78 20.18
N SER A 122 6.46 10.09 19.04
CA SER A 122 7.45 10.36 17.99
C SER A 122 6.82 10.16 16.62
N ALA A 123 7.49 10.65 15.57
CA ALA A 123 7.08 10.41 14.19
C ALA A 123 7.44 8.99 13.69
N GLU A 124 8.04 8.15 14.54
CA GLU A 124 8.49 6.82 14.15
C GLU A 124 7.32 5.87 13.88
N ARG A 125 7.46 5.06 12.83
CA ARG A 125 6.49 4.04 12.43
C ARG A 125 7.17 2.69 12.37
N ALA A 126 6.61 1.72 13.06
CA ALA A 126 6.92 0.31 12.88
C ALA A 126 5.92 -0.31 11.89
N PHE A 127 6.40 -1.32 11.16
CA PHE A 127 5.64 -2.02 10.13
C PHE A 127 5.72 -3.51 10.38
N HIS A 128 4.58 -4.18 10.42
CA HIS A 128 4.47 -5.57 10.84
C HIS A 128 3.70 -6.38 9.81
N LEU A 129 4.31 -7.40 9.23
CA LEU A 129 3.59 -8.35 8.37
C LEU A 129 2.74 -9.27 9.23
N MET A 130 1.49 -9.43 8.85
CA MET A 130 0.53 -10.27 9.57
C MET A 130 0.45 -11.66 8.95
N PRO A 131 0.14 -12.71 9.71
CA PRO A 131 -0.06 -14.03 9.14
C PRO A 131 -1.43 -14.13 8.46
N VAL A 132 -1.56 -15.16 7.63
CA VAL A 132 -2.73 -15.44 6.83
C VAL A 132 -3.27 -16.83 7.14
N ILE A 133 -4.59 -16.94 7.27
CA ILE A 133 -5.32 -18.20 7.35
C ILE A 133 -5.81 -18.56 5.95
N ARG A 134 -5.54 -19.81 5.55
CA ARG A 134 -5.96 -20.40 4.29
C ARG A 134 -6.03 -21.93 4.40
N HIS A 135 -6.48 -22.58 3.34
CA HIS A 135 -6.28 -24.03 3.22
C HIS A 135 -4.78 -24.37 3.10
N PRO A 136 -4.38 -25.61 3.47
CA PRO A 136 -3.01 -26.06 3.29
C PRO A 136 -2.52 -25.84 1.87
N ASN A 137 -1.20 -25.64 1.73
CA ASN A 137 -0.59 -25.50 0.41
C ASN A 137 -1.01 -26.63 -0.53
N PHE A 138 -1.27 -26.30 -1.79
CA PHE A 138 -1.74 -27.22 -2.83
C PHE A 138 -3.18 -27.77 -2.64
N ALA A 139 -3.92 -27.27 -1.65
CA ALA A 139 -5.31 -27.63 -1.39
C ALA A 139 -6.26 -26.42 -1.49
N ASP A 140 -5.85 -25.40 -2.25
CA ASP A 140 -6.66 -24.20 -2.44
C ASP A 140 -8.00 -24.53 -3.10
N ILE A 141 -9.07 -24.02 -2.48
CA ILE A 141 -10.41 -24.09 -3.05
C ILE A 141 -10.55 -22.88 -3.96
N THR A 142 -10.67 -23.16 -5.26
CA THR A 142 -10.81 -22.13 -6.28
C THR A 142 -12.18 -22.17 -6.93
N SER A 143 -12.55 -21.07 -7.58
CA SER A 143 -13.72 -20.98 -8.44
C SER A 143 -13.37 -20.20 -9.71
N ASP A 144 -13.89 -20.64 -10.84
CA ASP A 144 -13.89 -19.84 -12.06
C ASP A 144 -15.13 -18.93 -12.06
N ILE A 145 -14.92 -17.62 -12.18
CA ILE A 145 -16.01 -16.64 -12.25
C ILE A 145 -15.97 -15.98 -13.63
N PRO A 146 -17.09 -15.96 -14.39
CA PRO A 146 -17.14 -15.22 -15.65
C PRO A 146 -16.75 -13.75 -15.44
N LEU A 147 -15.90 -13.20 -16.31
CA LEU A 147 -15.41 -11.81 -16.18
C LEU A 147 -16.56 -10.78 -16.17
N ASP A 148 -17.66 -11.10 -16.85
CA ASP A 148 -18.88 -10.28 -16.90
C ASP A 148 -19.72 -10.34 -15.63
N SER A 149 -19.42 -11.28 -14.72
CA SER A 149 -20.14 -11.48 -13.44
C SER A 149 -19.31 -11.09 -12.22
N PHE A 150 -18.03 -10.72 -12.40
CA PHE A 150 -17.17 -10.21 -11.34
C PHE A 150 -17.16 -8.68 -11.41
N TYR A 151 -17.64 -8.00 -10.37
CA TYR A 151 -17.79 -6.54 -10.38
C TYR A 151 -16.85 -5.85 -9.42
N VAL A 152 -16.34 -4.69 -9.81
CA VAL A 152 -15.43 -3.84 -9.03
C VAL A 152 -15.88 -2.38 -9.08
N PRO A 153 -15.70 -1.60 -7.98
CA PRO A 153 -16.02 -0.18 -7.99
C PRO A 153 -14.89 0.64 -8.59
N VAL A 154 -15.24 1.61 -9.44
CA VAL A 154 -14.33 2.53 -10.13
C VAL A 154 -14.83 3.97 -10.01
N GLY A 155 -14.02 4.96 -10.38
CA GLY A 155 -14.32 6.41 -10.26
C GLY A 155 -13.39 7.14 -9.28
N ASN A 156 -12.85 6.42 -8.30
CA ASN A 156 -11.92 6.94 -7.29
C ASN A 156 -10.58 7.42 -7.88
N GLN A 157 -10.22 7.06 -9.11
CA GLN A 157 -9.02 7.54 -9.77
C GLN A 157 -9.05 9.06 -10.06
N SER A 158 -10.26 9.64 -10.14
CA SER A 158 -10.50 11.07 -10.42
C SER A 158 -11.35 11.75 -9.34
N GLY A 159 -11.75 11.02 -8.29
CA GLY A 159 -12.66 11.51 -7.25
C GLY A 159 -14.12 11.62 -7.68
N ASP A 160 -14.48 10.91 -8.75
CA ASP A 160 -15.86 10.83 -9.21
C ASP A 160 -16.70 9.87 -8.33
N PRO A 161 -18.04 9.99 -8.36
CA PRO A 161 -18.92 9.02 -7.72
C PRO A 161 -18.60 7.58 -8.17
N LEU A 162 -18.62 6.65 -7.23
CA LEU A 162 -18.29 5.26 -7.53
C LEU A 162 -19.34 4.61 -8.44
N GLU A 163 -18.86 3.97 -9.50
CA GLU A 163 -19.64 3.12 -10.39
C GLU A 163 -19.18 1.66 -10.28
N SER A 164 -20.10 0.71 -10.41
CA SER A 164 -19.77 -0.71 -10.45
C SER A 164 -19.68 -1.18 -11.89
N VAL A 165 -18.50 -1.64 -12.30
CA VAL A 165 -18.24 -2.18 -13.65
C VAL A 165 -17.80 -3.63 -13.55
N SER A 166 -18.00 -4.41 -14.63
CA SER A 166 -17.48 -5.78 -14.68
C SER A 166 -15.96 -5.77 -14.80
N LEU A 167 -15.31 -6.87 -14.38
CA LEU A 167 -13.88 -7.04 -14.56
C LEU A 167 -13.51 -7.10 -16.04
N ARG A 168 -14.41 -7.60 -16.90
CA ARG A 168 -14.24 -7.50 -18.36
C ARG A 168 -14.10 -6.05 -18.82
N GLU A 169 -14.99 -5.18 -18.36
CA GLU A 169 -14.98 -3.75 -18.72
C GLU A 169 -13.69 -3.08 -18.25
N LEU A 170 -13.34 -3.27 -16.97
CA LEU A 170 -12.10 -2.73 -16.41
C LEU A 170 -10.87 -3.19 -17.19
N LEU A 171 -10.72 -4.49 -17.48
CA LEU A 171 -9.54 -5.01 -18.18
C LEU A 171 -9.53 -4.65 -19.68
N GLY A 172 -10.71 -4.52 -20.30
CA GLY A 172 -10.86 -4.16 -21.71
C GLY A 172 -10.57 -2.69 -21.99
N HIS A 173 -10.77 -1.82 -21.00
CA HIS A 173 -10.60 -0.37 -21.12
C HIS A 173 -9.77 0.23 -19.98
N LEU A 174 -8.80 -0.52 -19.44
CA LEU A 174 -8.09 -0.19 -18.21
C LEU A 174 -7.48 1.22 -18.19
N ARG A 175 -7.02 1.73 -19.34
CA ARG A 175 -6.48 3.08 -19.49
C ARG A 175 -7.47 4.18 -19.04
N HIS A 176 -8.78 3.98 -19.21
CA HIS A 176 -9.81 4.91 -18.77
C HIS A 176 -9.88 5.04 -17.25
N TYR A 177 -9.47 4.00 -16.52
CA TYR A 177 -9.55 3.90 -15.07
C TYR A 177 -8.22 4.20 -14.36
N MET A 178 -7.21 4.67 -15.10
CA MET A 178 -5.93 5.10 -14.55
C MET A 178 -5.93 6.59 -14.20
N SER A 179 -5.32 6.96 -13.08
CA SER A 179 -5.13 8.38 -12.72
C SER A 179 -4.15 9.11 -13.66
N GLU A 180 -3.21 8.37 -14.26
CA GLU A 180 -2.29 8.87 -15.28
C GLU A 180 -2.38 7.99 -16.54
N PRO A 181 -3.40 8.18 -17.41
CA PRO A 181 -3.62 7.34 -18.59
C PRO A 181 -2.40 7.27 -19.54
N ASP A 182 -1.67 8.38 -19.66
CA ASP A 182 -0.50 8.50 -20.54
C ASP A 182 0.74 7.76 -20.00
N SER A 183 0.72 7.29 -18.74
CA SER A 183 1.77 6.42 -18.20
C SER A 183 1.78 5.03 -18.83
N TRP A 184 0.67 4.61 -19.45
CA TRP A 184 0.62 3.45 -20.32
C TRP A 184 1.15 3.80 -21.71
N THR A 185 2.40 3.42 -21.99
CA THR A 185 3.09 3.76 -23.25
C THR A 185 2.71 2.90 -24.46
N GLY A 186 2.23 1.68 -24.24
CA GLY A 186 1.73 0.79 -25.31
C GLY A 186 0.51 1.34 -26.06
N GLN A 187 0.24 0.84 -27.27
CA GLN A 187 -0.92 1.26 -28.07
C GLN A 187 -2.17 0.43 -27.79
N GLU A 188 -2.02 -0.75 -27.20
CA GLU A 188 -3.14 -1.61 -26.82
C GLU A 188 -3.99 -0.96 -25.73
N GLY A 189 -5.31 -1.04 -25.89
CA GLY A 189 -6.29 -0.53 -24.92
C GLY A 189 -6.79 -1.58 -23.93
N SER A 190 -6.61 -2.87 -24.25
CA SER A 190 -7.16 -4.01 -23.53
C SER A 190 -6.05 -4.92 -23.01
N LEU A 191 -6.22 -5.44 -21.80
CA LEU A 191 -5.40 -6.52 -21.24
C LEU A 191 -5.95 -7.93 -21.56
N LEU A 192 -7.12 -8.00 -22.19
CA LEU A 192 -7.78 -9.26 -22.51
C LEU A 192 -7.33 -9.80 -23.86
N ALA A 193 -6.99 -11.09 -23.89
CA ALA A 193 -6.93 -11.89 -25.10
C ALA A 193 -8.32 -12.50 -25.42
N GLY A 194 -8.57 -12.87 -26.68
CA GLY A 194 -9.86 -13.43 -27.09
C GLY A 194 -10.26 -14.75 -26.41
N ARG A 195 -9.33 -15.43 -25.73
CA ARG A 195 -9.58 -16.64 -24.93
C ARG A 195 -10.07 -16.33 -23.51
N ASP A 196 -9.92 -15.09 -23.04
CA ASP A 196 -10.14 -14.73 -21.64
C ASP A 196 -11.64 -14.56 -21.38
N SER A 197 -12.19 -15.49 -20.60
CA SER A 197 -13.63 -15.60 -20.33
C SER A 197 -13.95 -15.60 -18.83
N HIS A 198 -13.06 -16.15 -18.02
CA HIS A 198 -13.22 -16.31 -16.57
C HIS A 198 -11.97 -15.80 -15.84
N VAL A 199 -12.14 -15.46 -14.57
CA VAL A 199 -11.06 -15.26 -13.61
C VAL A 199 -11.11 -16.39 -12.59
N LEU A 200 -9.94 -16.93 -12.25
CA LEU A 200 -9.79 -17.88 -11.15
C LEU A 200 -9.69 -17.10 -9.85
N VAL A 201 -10.50 -17.47 -8.86
CA VAL A 201 -10.48 -16.82 -7.54
C VAL A 201 -10.30 -17.84 -6.43
N SER A 202 -9.67 -17.40 -5.34
CA SER A 202 -9.52 -18.14 -4.10
C SER A 202 -9.72 -17.18 -2.92
N ALA A 203 -10.29 -17.69 -1.83
CA ALA A 203 -10.51 -16.90 -0.61
C ALA A 203 -9.36 -17.12 0.37
N GLN A 204 -8.81 -16.02 0.90
CA GLN A 204 -7.74 -16.00 1.89
C GLN A 204 -8.03 -14.92 2.92
N ALA A 205 -7.61 -15.08 4.17
CA ALA A 205 -7.92 -14.15 5.25
C ALA A 205 -6.70 -13.81 6.11
N ALA A 206 -6.27 -12.55 6.11
CA ALA A 206 -5.19 -12.07 6.97
C ALA A 206 -5.74 -11.54 8.30
N PHE A 207 -4.95 -11.64 9.37
CA PHE A 207 -5.30 -11.04 10.65
C PHE A 207 -5.00 -9.55 10.66
N LEU A 208 -6.01 -8.73 10.94
CA LEU A 208 -5.86 -7.29 11.17
C LEU A 208 -6.02 -7.00 12.66
N PRO A 209 -4.94 -6.87 13.45
CA PRO A 209 -5.02 -6.35 14.81
C PRO A 209 -5.52 -4.90 14.78
N ILE A 210 -6.49 -4.59 15.65
CA ILE A 210 -7.10 -3.26 15.75
C ILE A 210 -6.69 -2.64 17.08
N ALA A 211 -6.18 -1.41 17.04
CA ALA A 211 -5.75 -0.70 18.23
C ALA A 211 -6.94 -0.32 19.13
N PRO A 212 -6.71 -0.04 20.43
CA PRO A 212 -7.67 0.67 21.25
C PRO A 212 -8.12 1.95 20.54
N GLY A 213 -9.42 2.08 20.24
CA GLY A 213 -9.96 3.15 19.38
C GLY A 213 -10.65 2.66 18.11
N GLY A 214 -10.41 1.41 17.69
CA GLY A 214 -11.20 0.76 16.65
C GLY A 214 -10.74 0.99 15.20
N GLU A 215 -9.56 1.56 15.00
CA GLU A 215 -8.97 1.82 13.67
C GLU A 215 -7.59 1.15 13.56
N ALA A 216 -7.23 0.70 12.35
CA ALA A 216 -5.91 0.17 12.06
C ALA A 216 -5.48 0.60 10.65
N THR A 217 -4.31 1.23 10.54
CA THR A 217 -3.75 1.55 9.22
C THR A 217 -2.94 0.37 8.70
N PHE A 218 -3.19 -0.05 7.46
CA PHE A 218 -2.49 -1.17 6.83
C PHE A 218 -2.39 -1.04 5.31
N ASN A 219 -1.53 -1.88 4.73
CA ASN A 219 -1.40 -2.05 3.28
C ASN A 219 -1.26 -3.52 2.94
N PRO A 220 -1.88 -4.02 1.86
CA PRO A 220 -1.45 -5.27 1.26
C PRO A 220 0.00 -5.14 0.76
N VAL A 221 0.75 -6.24 0.84
CA VAL A 221 2.12 -6.34 0.35
C VAL A 221 2.21 -7.55 -0.55
N LEU A 222 2.75 -7.34 -1.75
CA LEU A 222 2.99 -8.41 -2.72
C LEU A 222 4.49 -8.64 -2.88
N PHE A 223 4.92 -9.90 -2.89
CA PHE A 223 6.29 -10.32 -3.16
C PHE A 223 6.28 -11.12 -4.46
N ASN A 224 6.72 -10.52 -5.56
CA ASN A 224 6.83 -11.23 -6.83
C ASN A 224 8.30 -11.46 -7.17
N TYR A 225 8.70 -12.71 -7.36
CA TYR A 225 10.13 -13.06 -7.51
C TYR A 225 10.70 -12.77 -8.91
N GLN A 226 9.87 -12.41 -9.88
CA GLN A 226 10.26 -12.19 -11.27
C GLN A 226 10.23 -10.72 -11.67
N SER A 227 9.37 -9.93 -11.02
CA SER A 227 9.29 -8.49 -11.18
C SER A 227 10.59 -7.80 -10.78
N ARG A 228 11.06 -6.89 -11.65
CA ARG A 228 12.20 -6.03 -11.40
C ARG A 228 12.06 -4.70 -12.14
N PRO A 229 12.88 -3.68 -11.82
CA PRO A 229 12.84 -2.40 -12.52
C PRO A 229 13.01 -2.54 -14.03
N GLY A 230 12.09 -1.94 -14.79
CA GLY A 230 12.06 -1.99 -16.25
C GLY A 230 11.52 -3.28 -16.86
N ASP A 231 11.19 -4.28 -16.03
CA ASP A 231 10.71 -5.60 -16.45
C ASP A 231 9.68 -6.14 -15.41
N PRO A 232 8.52 -5.47 -15.26
CA PRO A 232 7.49 -5.92 -14.33
C PRO A 232 6.79 -7.18 -14.87
N ALA A 233 6.64 -8.20 -14.01
CA ALA A 233 5.97 -9.45 -14.37
C ALA A 233 4.47 -9.43 -14.05
N VAL A 234 4.04 -8.59 -13.11
CA VAL A 234 2.68 -8.58 -12.56
C VAL A 234 2.12 -7.16 -12.52
N LEU A 235 0.84 -7.07 -12.91
CA LEU A 235 -0.04 -5.94 -12.62
C LEU A 235 -1.02 -6.37 -11.54
N THR A 236 -1.14 -5.57 -10.48
CA THR A 236 -2.09 -5.81 -9.40
C THR A 236 -3.25 -4.83 -9.46
N ILE A 237 -4.45 -5.37 -9.22
CA ILE A 237 -5.68 -4.60 -9.03
C ILE A 237 -6.12 -4.78 -7.58
N LEU A 238 -6.09 -3.71 -6.79
CA LEU A 238 -6.60 -3.69 -5.41
C LEU A 238 -8.01 -3.12 -5.44
N ALA A 239 -9.02 -3.96 -5.28
CA ALA A 239 -10.42 -3.54 -5.23
C ALA A 239 -10.94 -3.60 -3.78
N THR A 240 -11.55 -2.51 -3.31
CA THR A 240 -12.22 -2.39 -2.01
C THR A 240 -13.65 -1.90 -2.21
N ARG A 241 -14.39 -1.65 -1.14
CA ARG A 241 -15.74 -1.03 -1.24
C ARG A 241 -15.67 0.45 -1.65
N GLN A 242 -14.50 1.07 -1.48
CA GLN A 242 -14.27 2.50 -1.68
C GLN A 242 -13.71 2.81 -3.07
N GLY A 243 -13.35 1.79 -3.86
CA GLY A 243 -12.82 1.97 -5.21
C GLY A 243 -11.76 0.93 -5.57
N THR A 244 -11.03 1.22 -6.63
CA THR A 244 -10.01 0.33 -7.19
C THR A 244 -8.68 1.06 -7.40
N SER A 245 -7.57 0.40 -7.13
CA SER A 245 -6.22 0.83 -7.51
C SER A 245 -5.60 -0.15 -8.48
N ILE A 246 -4.74 0.36 -9.38
CA ILE A 246 -3.98 -0.45 -10.32
C ILE A 246 -2.51 -0.12 -10.15
N THR A 247 -1.65 -1.12 -10.03
CA THR A 247 -0.21 -0.92 -9.79
C THR A 247 0.61 -2.03 -10.43
N ILE A 248 1.65 -1.65 -11.18
CA ILE A 248 2.67 -2.61 -11.64
C ILE A 248 3.65 -2.93 -10.51
N ILE A 249 4.10 -4.18 -10.46
CA ILE A 249 5.05 -4.65 -9.46
C ILE A 249 6.45 -4.62 -10.06
N ASP A 250 7.33 -3.81 -9.48
CA ASP A 250 8.74 -3.67 -9.88
C ASP A 250 9.73 -3.95 -8.74
N ASN A 251 9.23 -4.15 -7.51
CA ASN A 251 10.00 -4.39 -6.28
C ASN A 251 11.04 -3.31 -5.93
N GLN A 252 10.91 -2.11 -6.49
CA GLN A 252 11.80 -0.98 -6.20
C GLN A 252 11.05 0.15 -5.48
N ARG A 253 9.89 0.53 -5.99
CA ARG A 253 9.05 1.53 -5.32
C ARG A 253 8.32 0.87 -4.16
N ASP A 254 8.16 1.63 -3.07
CA ASP A 254 7.39 1.19 -1.91
C ASP A 254 7.85 -0.15 -1.33
N ALA A 255 9.16 -0.39 -1.41
CA ALA A 255 9.77 -1.67 -1.11
C ALA A 255 9.53 -2.08 0.35
N VAL A 256 9.27 -3.37 0.53
CA VAL A 256 9.16 -4.03 1.82
C VAL A 256 10.17 -5.16 1.85
N GLN A 257 11.03 -5.19 2.87
CA GLN A 257 11.97 -6.28 3.06
C GLN A 257 11.43 -7.25 4.11
N SER A 258 11.34 -8.54 3.76
CA SER A 258 11.00 -9.62 4.69
C SER A 258 11.97 -10.77 4.53
N GLY A 259 12.92 -10.88 5.47
CA GLY A 259 14.03 -11.83 5.36
C GLY A 259 14.82 -11.64 4.05
N TRP A 260 14.72 -12.63 3.15
CA TRP A 260 15.38 -12.65 1.85
C TRP A 260 14.52 -12.10 0.70
N ALA A 261 13.25 -11.80 0.94
CA ALA A 261 12.30 -11.37 -0.09
C ALA A 261 12.13 -9.84 -0.10
N ASN A 262 12.15 -9.27 -1.31
CA ASN A 262 11.75 -7.89 -1.57
C ASN A 262 10.32 -7.91 -2.11
N GLY A 263 9.41 -7.25 -1.41
CA GLY A 263 8.05 -7.02 -1.85
C GLY A 263 7.78 -5.56 -2.09
N GLN A 264 6.55 -5.27 -2.48
CA GLN A 264 6.06 -3.93 -2.77
C GLN A 264 4.72 -3.72 -2.06
N ARG A 265 4.62 -2.61 -1.33
CA ARG A 265 3.35 -2.18 -0.73
C ARG A 265 2.37 -1.75 -1.81
N LEU A 266 1.11 -2.13 -1.62
CA LEU A 266 0.00 -1.70 -2.47
C LEU A 266 -0.79 -0.61 -1.75
N PHE A 267 -1.14 0.44 -2.50
CA PHE A 267 -1.86 1.60 -1.98
C PHE A 267 -3.25 1.69 -2.56
N PHE A 268 -4.17 2.21 -1.76
CA PHE A 268 -5.46 2.68 -2.24
C PHE A 268 -5.27 3.98 -3.04
N ASN A 269 -6.02 4.13 -4.13
CA ASN A 269 -6.03 5.32 -4.96
C ASN A 269 -7.11 6.27 -4.44
N ASN A 270 -6.67 7.34 -3.78
CA ASN A 270 -7.50 8.40 -3.27
C ASN A 270 -7.39 9.61 -4.20
N ASN A 271 -8.16 9.61 -5.29
CA ASN A 271 -8.25 10.71 -6.25
C ASN A 271 -6.92 11.03 -6.94
N GLY A 272 -6.17 9.99 -7.32
CA GLY A 272 -4.83 10.09 -7.91
C GLY A 272 -3.70 9.99 -6.90
N GLU A 273 -3.99 10.15 -5.60
CA GLU A 273 -2.99 10.09 -4.55
C GLU A 273 -2.93 8.72 -3.89
N ARG A 274 -1.73 8.34 -3.43
CA ARG A 274 -1.53 7.09 -2.70
C ARG A 274 -2.01 7.22 -1.27
N ALA A 275 -2.87 6.30 -0.83
CA ALA A 275 -3.36 6.22 0.54
C ALA A 275 -3.21 4.79 1.10
N SER A 276 -2.96 4.68 2.41
CA SER A 276 -3.07 3.41 3.12
C SER A 276 -4.53 3.08 3.39
N LEU A 277 -4.84 1.81 3.65
CA LEU A 277 -6.18 1.40 4.09
C LEU A 277 -6.31 1.62 5.60
N THR A 278 -7.55 1.80 6.05
CA THR A 278 -7.95 2.05 7.45
C THR A 278 -9.17 1.20 7.81
#